data_AF-A0A2V7HRF6-F1
#
_entry.id   AF-A0A2V7HRF6-F1
#
_cell.length_a   1.000
_cell.length_b   1.000
_cell.length_c   1.000
_cell.angle_alpha   90.00
_cell.angle_beta   90.00
_cell.angle_gamma   90.00
#
_symmetry.space_group_name_H-M   'P 1'
#
loop_
_entity.id
_entity.type
_entity.pdbx_description
1 polymer ?
#
loop_
_entity_poly.entity_id
_entity_poly.type
_entity_poly.pdbx_seq_one_letter_code
_entity_poly.pdbx_strand_id
1 'polypeptide(L)'
;GAGVLATFFHLYLPLIRPPLIAIGTYAFLYAWNEYLYALLLLTGEPRITLPVAMGNFLTTDNAPWNLLMAVSTVYSIPPVVLYYVFKRYLVSGLVSGAVSGV
;
A
#
# COMPACT_ATOMS: atom_id res chain seq x y z
N GLY A 1 -10.53 -17.75 -34.75
CA GLY A 1 -10.05 -18.16 -33.42
C GLY A 1 -9.31 -17.00 -32.80
N ALA A 2 -9.77 -16.49 -31.66
CA ALA A 2 -8.99 -15.51 -30.90
C ALA A 2 -7.80 -16.24 -30.26
N GLY A 3 -6.57 -15.76 -30.49
CA GLY A 3 -5.36 -16.36 -29.95
C GLY A 3 -5.33 -16.33 -28.42
N VAL A 4 -4.53 -17.21 -27.80
CA VAL A 4 -4.43 -17.39 -26.34
C VAL A 4 -4.22 -16.07 -25.58
N LEU A 5 -3.43 -15.14 -26.13
CA LEU A 5 -3.25 -13.81 -25.57
C LEU A 5 -4.55 -12.98 -25.53
N ALA A 6 -5.34 -13.00 -26.61
CA ALA A 6 -6.59 -12.26 -26.69
C ALA A 6 -7.59 -12.79 -25.66
N THR A 7 -7.68 -14.12 -25.51
CA THR A 7 -8.51 -14.80 -24.51
C THR A 7 -8.10 -14.42 -23.08
N PHE A 8 -6.79 -14.37 -22.79
CA PHE A 8 -6.27 -13.95 -21.48
C PHE A 8 -6.69 -12.53 -21.11
N PHE A 9 -6.46 -11.55 -21.99
CA PHE A 9 -6.75 -10.14 -21.69
C PHE A 9 -8.24 -9.80 -21.71
N HIS A 10 -9.06 -10.48 -22.53
CA HIS A 10 -10.48 -10.15 -22.69
C HIS A 10 -11.44 -10.97 -21.83
N LEU A 11 -11.04 -12.17 -21.39
CA LEU A 11 -11.91 -13.04 -20.57
C LEU A 11 -11.36 -13.21 -19.16
N TYR A 12 -10.11 -13.64 -19.01
CA TYR A 12 -9.55 -13.94 -17.69
C TYR A 12 -9.24 -12.67 -16.90
N LEU A 13 -8.55 -11.70 -17.51
CA LEU A 13 -8.17 -10.45 -16.84
C LEU A 13 -9.37 -9.71 -16.22
N PRO A 14 -10.51 -9.45 -16.92
CA PRO A 14 -11.67 -8.80 -16.31
C PRO A 14 -12.30 -9.59 -15.18
N LEU A 15 -12.26 -10.92 -15.24
CA LEU A 15 -12.80 -11.80 -14.20
C LEU A 15 -12.00 -11.67 -12.89
N ILE A 16 -10.67 -11.54 -12.99
CA ILE A 16 -9.77 -11.43 -11.83
C ILE A 16 -9.48 -9.97 -11.41
N ARG A 17 -10.05 -8.96 -12.08
CA ARG A 17 -9.87 -7.54 -11.72
C ARG A 17 -10.21 -7.23 -10.24
N PRO A 18 -11.34 -7.68 -9.68
CA PRO A 18 -11.66 -7.40 -8.27
C PRO A 18 -10.62 -7.94 -7.27
N PRO A 19 -10.22 -9.23 -7.32
CA PRO A 19 -9.19 -9.73 -6.41
C PRO A 19 -7.80 -9.14 -6.68
N LEU A 20 -7.45 -8.81 -7.93
CA LEU A 20 -6.19 -8.10 -8.24
C LEU A 20 -6.11 -6.74 -7.55
N ILE A 21 -7.20 -5.99 -7.54
CA ILE A 21 -7.28 -4.69 -6.86
C ILE A 21 -7.13 -4.86 -5.35
N ALA A 22 -7.74 -5.89 -4.78
CA ALA A 22 -7.61 -6.20 -3.35
C ALA A 22 -6.16 -6.54 -2.96
N ILE A 23 -5.53 -7.47 -3.69
CA ILE A 23 -4.14 -7.88 -3.47
C ILE A 23 -3.19 -6.71 -3.71
N GLY A 24 -3.40 -5.91 -4.76
CA GLY A 24 -2.59 -4.72 -5.05
C GLY A 24 -2.69 -3.65 -3.97
N THR A 25 -3.88 -3.44 -3.40
CA THR A 25 -4.08 -2.53 -2.25
C THR A 25 -3.33 -3.04 -1.02
N TYR A 26 -3.43 -4.35 -0.72
CA TYR A 26 -2.71 -4.95 0.39
C TYR A 26 -1.19 -4.87 0.21
N ALA A 27 -0.70 -5.17 -0.99
CA ALA A 27 0.71 -5.05 -1.35
C ALA A 27 1.22 -3.60 -1.22
N PHE A 28 0.41 -2.61 -1.62
CA PHE A 28 0.74 -1.20 -1.40
C PHE A 28 0.83 -0.87 0.09
N LEU A 29 -0.18 -1.27 0.88
CA LEU A 29 -0.17 -1.02 2.33
C LEU A 29 1.03 -1.66 3.02
N TYR A 30 1.42 -2.86 2.58
CA TYR A 30 2.58 -3.57 3.09
C TYR A 30 3.88 -2.84 2.73
N ALA A 31 4.09 -2.54 1.45
CA ALA A 31 5.28 -1.80 0.99
C ALA A 31 5.39 -0.40 1.61
N TRP A 32 4.26 0.27 1.86
CA TRP A 32 4.21 1.58 2.49
C TRP A 32 4.52 1.53 4.00
N ASN A 33 4.29 0.42 4.68
CA ASN A 33 4.60 0.27 6.11
C ASN A 33 6.00 -0.29 6.38
N GLU A 34 6.77 -0.61 5.33
CA GLU A 34 8.04 -1.32 5.48
C GLU A 34 9.17 -0.40 5.98
N TYR A 35 9.19 -0.15 7.29
CA TYR A 35 10.19 0.66 7.97
C TYR A 35 11.56 -0.03 8.07
N LEU A 36 11.57 -1.31 8.43
CA LEU A 36 12.80 -2.07 8.71
C LEU A 36 13.67 -2.22 7.47
N TYR A 37 13.06 -2.56 6.33
CA TYR A 37 13.78 -2.67 5.07
C TYR A 37 14.38 -1.33 4.62
N ALA A 38 13.62 -0.24 4.76
CA ALA A 38 14.11 1.09 4.46
C ALA A 38 15.27 1.49 5.39
N LEU A 39 15.16 1.23 6.69
CA LEU A 39 16.21 1.52 7.65
C LEU A 39 17.52 0.79 7.29
N LEU A 40 17.43 -0.51 7.01
CA LEU A 40 18.60 -1.34 6.72
C LEU A 40 19.31 -0.93 5.42
N LEU A 41 18.56 -0.55 4.37
CA LEU A 41 19.14 -0.18 3.08
C LEU A 41 19.67 1.26 3.02
N LEU A 42 19.08 2.18 3.80
CA LEU A 42 19.39 3.62 3.72
C LEU A 42 20.31 4.09 4.86
N THR A 43 20.82 3.17 5.68
CA THR A 43 21.79 3.48 6.74
C THR A 43 23.09 3.98 6.11
N GLY A 44 23.39 5.28 6.26
CA GLY A 44 24.59 5.93 5.72
C GLY A 44 24.38 6.73 4.43
N GLU A 45 23.16 6.74 3.87
CA GLU A 45 22.82 7.45 2.64
C GLU A 45 22.38 8.90 2.94
N PRO A 46 22.76 9.91 2.14
CA PRO A 46 22.29 11.29 2.33
C PRO A 46 20.79 11.47 2.01
N ARG A 47 20.14 10.49 1.39
CA ARG A 47 18.70 10.52 1.05
C ARG A 47 17.99 9.38 1.75
N ILE A 48 17.48 9.64 2.94
CA ILE A 48 16.69 8.67 3.72
C ILE A 48 15.20 8.83 3.44
N THR A 49 14.43 7.76 3.62
CA THR A 49 12.96 7.80 3.53
C THR A 49 12.39 8.52 4.76
N LEU A 50 11.21 9.13 4.59
CA LEU A 50 10.49 9.84 5.67
C LEU A 50 10.40 9.03 6.97
N PRO A 51 10.05 7.72 6.97
CA PRO A 51 9.97 6.92 8.19
C PRO A 51 11.33 6.82 8.91
N VAL A 52 12.41 6.59 8.17
CA VAL A 52 13.77 6.49 8.71
C VAL A 52 14.23 7.83 9.30
N ALA A 53 13.89 8.95 8.66
CA ALA A 53 14.14 10.28 9.20
C ALA A 53 13.41 10.51 10.54
N MET A 54 12.19 10.02 10.66
CA MET A 54 11.40 10.12 11.90
C MET A 54 11.99 9.30 13.03
N GLY A 55 12.55 8.12 12.73
CA GLY A 55 13.30 7.31 13.68
C GLY A 55 14.51 8.04 14.28
N ASN A 56 15.21 8.83 13.47
CA ASN A 56 16.36 9.63 13.92
C ASN A 56 15.96 10.83 14.81
N PHE A 57 14.72 11.31 14.73
CA PHE A 57 14.25 12.36 15.65
C PHE A 57 14.04 11.85 17.08
N LEU A 58 13.80 10.55 17.25
CA LEU A 58 13.59 9.91 18.54
C LEU A 58 14.90 9.63 19.30
N THR A 59 16.05 9.65 18.63
CA THR A 59 17.37 9.41 19.24
C THR A 59 18.05 10.67 19.76
N THR A 60 17.47 11.86 19.55
CA THR A 60 18.02 13.14 20.03
C THR A 60 17.46 13.46 21.42
N ASP A 61 18.31 13.89 22.36
CA ASP A 61 17.95 14.23 23.76
C ASP A 61 16.82 15.27 23.89
N ASN A 62 16.58 16.07 22.85
CA ASN A 62 15.49 17.03 22.76
C ASN A 62 14.64 16.77 21.50
N ALA A 63 14.01 15.59 21.44
CA ALA A 63 13.19 15.17 20.31
C ALA A 63 12.02 16.14 20.04
N PRO A 64 11.92 16.72 18.83
CA PRO A 64 10.83 17.62 18.48
C PRO A 64 9.54 16.81 18.20
N TRP A 65 8.83 16.45 19.27
CA TRP A 65 7.58 15.68 19.22
C TRP A 65 6.49 16.33 18.36
N ASN A 66 6.43 17.66 18.34
CA ASN A 66 5.52 18.42 17.47
C ASN A 66 5.76 18.15 15.98
N LEU A 67 7.03 18.15 15.55
CA LEU A 67 7.41 17.83 14.17
C LEU A 67 7.18 16.35 13.86
N LEU A 68 7.49 15.45 14.80
CA LEU A 68 7.26 14.02 14.64
C LEU A 68 5.77 13.71 14.39
N MET A 69 4.89 14.31 15.20
CA MET A 69 3.44 14.13 15.07
C MET A 69 2.92 14.72 13.75
N ALA A 70 3.35 15.93 13.39
CA ALA A 70 2.96 16.57 12.12
C ALA A 70 3.35 15.73 10.91
N VAL A 71 4.59 15.23 10.88
CA VAL A 71 5.08 14.39 9.77
C VAL A 71 4.38 13.02 9.76
N SER A 72 4.06 12.45 10.93
CA SER A 72 3.30 11.19 11.06
C SER A 72 1.89 11.31 10.48
N THR A 73 1.21 12.41 10.78
CA THR A 73 -0.10 12.69 10.21
C THR A 73 -0.02 12.77 8.70
N VAL A 74 0.92 13.54 8.15
CA VAL A 74 1.08 13.68 6.68
C VAL A 74 1.46 12.34 6.04
N TYR A 75 2.33 11.56 6.66
CA TYR A 75 2.74 10.23 6.19
C TYR A 75 1.58 9.23 6.11
N SER A 76 0.58 9.37 6.99
CA SER A 76 -0.61 8.52 6.99
C SER A 76 -1.63 8.89 5.89
N ILE A 77 -1.53 10.06 5.26
CA ILE A 77 -2.53 10.52 4.27
C ILE A 77 -2.60 9.58 3.05
N PRO A 78 -1.48 9.23 2.37
CA PRO A 78 -1.53 8.38 1.19
C PRO A 78 -2.22 7.02 1.40
N PRO A 79 -1.90 6.22 2.44
CA PRO A 79 -2.59 4.94 2.66
C PRO A 79 -4.06 5.13 3.01
N VAL A 80 -4.44 6.20 3.72
CA VAL A 80 -5.85 6.52 3.99
C VAL A 80 -6.60 6.86 2.71
N VAL A 81 -6.03 7.70 1.84
CA VAL A 81 -6.62 8.04 0.54
C VAL A 81 -6.79 6.78 -0.30
N LEU A 82 -5.76 5.92 -0.34
CA LEU A 82 -5.79 4.68 -1.10
C LEU A 82 -6.89 3.74 -0.58
N TYR A 83 -6.99 3.58 0.74
CA TYR A 83 -8.10 2.84 1.36
C TYR A 83 -9.47 3.41 0.93
N TYR A 84 -9.67 4.72 0.97
CA TYR A 84 -10.94 5.33 0.60
C TYR A 84 -11.30 5.17 -0.88
N VAL A 85 -10.32 5.19 -1.78
CA VAL A 85 -10.51 4.94 -3.21
C VAL A 85 -10.87 3.47 -3.46
N PHE A 86 -10.17 2.55 -2.81
CA PHE A 86 -10.32 1.12 -3.07
C PHE A 86 -11.38 0.42 -2.21
N LYS A 87 -11.94 1.07 -1.18
CA LYS A 87 -13.02 0.51 -0.34
C LYS A 87 -14.20 -0.02 -1.16
N ARG A 88 -14.56 0.67 -2.26
CA ARG A 88 -15.64 0.25 -3.17
C ARG A 88 -15.35 -1.08 -3.84
N TYR A 89 -14.10 -1.32 -4.23
CA TYR A 89 -13.68 -2.55 -4.89
C TYR A 89 -13.50 -3.70 -3.90
N LEU A 90 -13.03 -3.41 -2.69
CA LEU A 90 -12.94 -4.40 -1.60
C LEU A 90 -14.33 -4.92 -1.19
N VAL A 91 -15.31 -4.04 -1.05
CA VAL A 91 -16.70 -4.43 -0.71
C VAL A 91 -17.37 -5.19 -1.85
N SER A 92 -17.14 -4.79 -3.11
CA SER A 92 -17.69 -5.49 -4.29
C SER A 92 -17.06 -6.86 -4.54
N GLY A 93 -15.76 -7.02 -4.26
CA GLY A 93 -15.04 -8.28 -4.49
C GLY A 93 -15.40 -9.38 -3.49
N LEU A 94 -15.65 -9.03 -2.23
CA LEU A 94 -16.11 -9.97 -1.19
C LEU A 94 -17.48 -10.56 -1.52
N VAL A 95 -18.42 -9.76 -2.04
CA VAL A 95 -19.78 -10.22 -2.39
C VAL A 95 -19.76 -11.05 -3.68
N SER A 96 -18.95 -10.68 -4.67
CA SER A 96 -18.80 -11.44 -5.93
C SER A 96 -18.20 -12.83 -5.71
N GLY A 97 -17.27 -13.01 -4.76
CA GLY A 97 -16.71 -14.32 -4.44
C GLY A 97 -17.68 -15.22 -3.65
N ALA A 98 -18.57 -14.64 -2.86
CA ALA A 98 -19.57 -15.38 -2.08
C ALA A 98 -20.72 -15.95 -2.95
N VAL A 99 -21.06 -15.29 -4.06
CA VAL A 99 -22.18 -15.71 -4.94
C VAL A 99 -21.79 -16.70 -6.03
N SER A 100 -20.51 -17.01 -6.22
CA SER A 100 -20.06 -18.07 -7.14
C SER A 100 -19.72 -19.40 -6.43
N GLY A 101 -20.06 -19.52 -5.14
CA GLY A 101 -19.79 -20.69 -4.30
C GLY A 101 -21.01 -21.39 -3.70
N VAL A 102 -22.23 -21.11 -4.19
CA VAL A 102 -23.46 -21.86 -3.88
C VAL A 102 -24.16 -22.28 -5.16
#